data_AF-A0A388PVI6-F1
#
_entry.id   AF-A0A388PVI6-F1
#
_cell.length_a   1.000
_cell.length_b   1.000
_cell.length_c   1.000
_cell.angle_alpha   90.00
_cell.angle_beta   90.00
_cell.angle_gamma   90.00
#
_symmetry.space_group_name_H-M   'P 1'
#
loop_
_entity.id
_entity.type
_entity.pdbx_description
1 polymer ?
#
loop_
_entity_poly.entity_id
_entity_poly.type
_entity_poly.pdbx_seq_one_letter_code
_entity_poly.pdbx_strand_id
1 'polypeptide(L)'
;MSIATYIHVEDVADALIKCALDKRGKNQIFNLSNDCKFSDIVSAVLLYNNLKCSLLCCPEKVVRALVLFFSQFIKLPLTKNRIDALVSKTTYSSRKIQEFLAFIPSVSIAEFAVEYSKTIDAEK
;
A
#
# COMPACT_ATOMS: atom_id res chain seq x y z
N MET A 1 -2.56 -10.00 9.65
CA MET A 1 -2.23 -9.37 8.35
C MET A 1 -1.51 -8.06 8.60
N SER A 2 -0.64 -7.65 7.69
CA SER A 2 -0.05 -6.30 7.67
C SER A 2 -1.03 -5.24 7.15
N ILE A 3 -0.69 -3.99 7.40
CA ILE A 3 -1.41 -2.81 6.90
C ILE A 3 -0.59 -2.20 5.76
N ALA A 4 -1.28 -1.92 4.65
CA ALA A 4 -0.75 -1.15 3.54
C ALA A 4 -1.12 0.31 3.75
N THR A 5 -0.13 1.16 3.98
CA THR A 5 -0.29 2.60 4.19
C THR A 5 -0.07 3.37 2.89
N TYR A 6 -0.74 2.94 1.82
CA TYR A 6 -0.61 3.52 0.49
C TYR A 6 -1.65 4.60 0.26
N ILE A 7 -1.34 5.53 -0.64
CA ILE A 7 -2.31 6.46 -1.21
C ILE A 7 -2.04 6.60 -2.70
N HIS A 8 -3.10 6.78 -3.49
CA HIS A 8 -2.96 6.99 -4.92
C HIS A 8 -2.27 8.34 -5.21
N VAL A 9 -1.50 8.42 -6.29
CA VAL A 9 -0.71 9.61 -6.61
C VAL A 9 -1.58 10.83 -6.94
N GLU A 10 -2.74 10.63 -7.55
CA GLU A 10 -3.70 11.71 -7.81
C GLU A 10 -4.29 12.27 -6.52
N ASP A 11 -4.62 11.40 -5.57
CA ASP A 11 -5.06 11.80 -4.23
C ASP A 11 -3.97 12.61 -3.49
N VAL A 12 -2.68 12.34 -3.76
CA VAL A 12 -1.56 13.17 -3.27
C VAL A 12 -1.58 14.55 -3.93
N ALA A 13 -1.75 14.61 -5.24
CA ALA A 13 -1.82 15.88 -5.97
C ALA A 13 -3.00 16.74 -5.47
N ASP A 14 -4.17 16.14 -5.27
CA ASP A 14 -5.36 16.80 -4.75
C ASP A 14 -5.15 17.31 -3.32
N ALA A 15 -4.53 16.52 -2.45
CA ALA A 15 -4.17 16.95 -1.10
C ALA A 15 -3.22 18.15 -1.12
N LEU A 16 -2.22 18.16 -2.00
CA LEU A 16 -1.28 19.27 -2.15
C LEU A 16 -1.96 20.54 -2.67
N ILE A 17 -2.85 20.41 -3.66
CA ILE A 17 -3.64 21.53 -4.17
C ILE A 17 -4.51 22.12 -3.06
N LYS A 18 -5.18 21.28 -2.27
CA LYS A 18 -5.96 21.73 -1.10
C LYS A 18 -5.09 22.45 -0.08
N CYS A 19 -3.90 21.94 0.22
CA CYS A 19 -2.97 22.59 1.14
C CYS A 19 -2.49 23.96 0.61
N ALA A 20 -2.33 24.10 -0.70
CA ALA A 20 -1.87 25.34 -1.33
C ALA A 20 -2.98 26.42 -1.40
N LEU A 21 -4.23 26.01 -1.66
CA LEU A 21 -5.35 26.93 -1.87
C LEU A 21 -6.08 27.29 -0.57
N ASP A 22 -6.14 26.38 0.40
CA ASP A 22 -6.80 26.62 1.67
C ASP A 22 -5.84 27.23 2.70
N LYS A 23 -6.17 28.42 3.19
CA LYS A 23 -5.38 29.12 4.22
C LYS A 23 -5.17 28.27 5.48
N ARG A 24 -6.10 27.36 5.81
CA ARG A 24 -6.00 26.44 6.95
C ARG A 24 -4.87 25.43 6.80
N GLY A 25 -4.42 25.16 5.58
CA GLY A 25 -3.28 24.27 5.30
C GLY A 25 -1.92 24.88 5.64
N LYS A 26 -1.83 26.21 5.78
CA LYS A 26 -0.57 26.89 6.04
C LYS A 26 0.03 26.48 7.40
N ASN A 27 1.32 26.16 7.40
CA ASN A 27 2.08 25.71 8.58
C ASN A 27 1.49 24.47 9.27
N GLN A 28 0.77 23.63 8.52
CA GLN A 28 0.25 22.36 9.02
C GLN A 28 1.07 21.18 8.47
N ILE A 29 1.25 20.18 9.32
CA ILE A 29 1.73 18.86 8.93
C ILE A 29 0.52 17.93 8.90
N PHE A 30 0.35 17.21 7.80
CA PHE A 30 -0.71 16.24 7.60
C PHE A 30 -0.11 14.89 7.22
N ASN A 31 -0.64 13.82 7.79
CA ASN A 31 -0.41 12.47 7.28
C ASN A 31 -1.38 12.21 6.13
N LEU A 32 -0.88 11.48 5.15
CA LEU A 32 -1.65 11.13 3.97
C LEU A 32 -1.54 9.61 3.77
N SER A 33 -2.63 8.91 4.04
CA SER A 33 -2.71 7.46 3.89
C SER A 33 -4.15 7.00 3.62
N ASN A 34 -4.30 5.98 2.78
CA ASN A 34 -5.52 5.21 2.60
C ASN A 34 -5.28 3.77 3.10
N ASP A 35 -5.20 3.65 4.43
CA ASP A 35 -4.87 2.39 5.10
C ASP A 35 -5.86 1.28 4.75
N CYS A 36 -5.35 0.15 4.24
CA CYS A 36 -6.11 -1.06 4.03
C CYS A 36 -5.31 -2.29 4.48
N LYS A 37 -5.95 -3.45 4.63
CA LYS A 37 -5.19 -4.67 4.93
C LYS A 37 -4.50 -5.12 3.65
N PHE A 38 -3.27 -5.61 3.77
CA PHE A 38 -2.58 -6.19 2.62
C PHE A 38 -3.34 -7.41 2.06
N SER A 39 -4.14 -8.10 2.88
CA SER A 39 -5.06 -9.16 2.44
C SER A 39 -6.01 -8.68 1.37
N ASP A 40 -6.54 -7.46 1.53
CA ASP A 40 -7.63 -6.96 0.71
C ASP A 40 -7.10 -6.68 -0.71
N ILE A 41 -5.88 -6.17 -0.81
CA ILE A 41 -5.14 -6.00 -2.06
C ILE A 41 -4.94 -7.36 -2.75
N VAL A 42 -4.37 -8.34 -2.04
CA VAL A 42 -4.09 -9.66 -2.63
C VAL A 42 -5.39 -10.36 -3.04
N SER A 43 -6.43 -10.30 -2.21
CA SER A 43 -7.74 -10.88 -2.49
C SER A 43 -8.39 -10.23 -3.72
N ALA A 44 -8.31 -8.91 -3.88
CA ALA A 44 -8.82 -8.22 -5.07
C ALA A 44 -8.13 -8.70 -6.35
N VAL A 45 -6.80 -8.81 -6.33
CA VAL A 45 -6.01 -9.30 -7.48
C VAL A 45 -6.30 -10.77 -7.79
N LEU A 46 -6.41 -11.63 -6.78
CA LEU A 46 -6.77 -13.05 -6.97
C LEU A 46 -8.17 -13.21 -7.56
N LEU A 47 -9.15 -12.46 -7.05
CA LEU A 47 -10.53 -12.48 -7.52
C LEU A 47 -10.59 -12.05 -9.00
N TYR A 48 -9.88 -10.99 -9.36
CA TYR A 48 -9.81 -10.51 -10.74
C TYR A 48 -9.25 -11.57 -11.70
N ASN A 49 -8.21 -12.29 -11.29
CA ASN A 49 -7.57 -13.34 -12.08
C ASN A 49 -8.32 -14.69 -12.02
N ASN A 50 -9.48 -14.77 -11.37
CA ASN A 50 -10.24 -16.00 -11.13
C ASN A 50 -9.41 -17.11 -10.45
N LEU A 51 -8.40 -16.73 -9.65
CA LEU A 51 -7.53 -17.67 -8.94
C LEU A 51 -8.15 -18.05 -7.60
N LYS A 52 -8.43 -19.34 -7.41
CA LYS A 52 -8.85 -19.88 -6.11
C LYS A 52 -7.62 -20.22 -5.28
N CYS A 53 -7.12 -19.25 -4.53
CA CYS A 53 -5.96 -19.45 -3.63
C CYS A 53 -6.32 -19.05 -2.19
N SER A 54 -5.82 -19.83 -1.22
CA SER A 54 -5.92 -19.49 0.20
C SER A 54 -4.67 -18.72 0.62
N LEU A 55 -4.85 -17.63 1.36
CA LEU A 55 -3.76 -16.81 1.85
C LEU A 55 -3.02 -17.53 2.99
N LEU A 56 -1.91 -18.18 2.65
CA LEU A 56 -1.05 -18.84 3.63
C LEU A 56 -0.17 -17.82 4.36
N CYS A 57 -0.14 -17.91 5.68
CA CYS A 57 0.72 -17.10 6.54
C CYS A 57 1.93 -17.92 7.02
N CYS A 58 3.14 -17.43 6.78
CA CYS A 58 4.37 -18.06 7.25
C CYS A 58 4.98 -17.25 8.42
N PRO A 59 5.70 -17.89 9.36
CA PRO A 59 6.43 -17.16 10.39
C PRO A 59 7.54 -16.28 9.78
N GLU A 60 7.64 -15.03 10.24
CA GLU A 60 8.63 -14.05 9.77
C GLU A 60 10.07 -14.58 9.82
N LYS A 61 10.43 -15.25 10.92
CA LYS A 61 11.80 -15.80 11.12
C LYS A 61 12.19 -16.77 10.01
N VAL A 62 11.26 -17.61 9.57
CA VAL A 62 11.48 -18.58 8.48
C VAL A 62 11.73 -17.84 7.17
N VAL A 63 10.87 -16.87 6.85
CA VAL A 63 10.99 -16.07 5.61
C VAL A 63 12.30 -15.27 5.60
N ARG A 64 12.70 -14.66 6.74
CA ARG A 64 13.97 -13.94 6.86
C ARG A 64 15.18 -14.84 6.69
N ALA A 65 15.16 -16.04 7.28
CA ALA A 65 16.25 -17.00 7.10
C ALA A 65 16.39 -17.39 5.62
N LEU A 66 15.27 -17.73 4.96
CA LEU A 66 15.27 -18.06 3.54
C LEU A 66 15.83 -16.93 2.68
N VAL A 67 15.37 -15.70 2.87
CA VAL A 67 15.90 -14.56 2.10
C VAL A 67 17.39 -14.35 2.39
N LEU A 68 17.86 -14.49 3.63
CA LEU A 68 19.29 -14.36 3.95
C LEU A 68 20.14 -15.39 3.21
N PHE A 69 19.74 -16.67 3.22
CA PHE A 69 20.49 -17.74 2.58
C PHE A 69 20.44 -17.68 1.05
N PHE A 70 19.27 -17.42 0.47
CA PHE A 70 19.07 -17.51 -0.98
C PHE A 70 19.36 -16.21 -1.74
N SER A 71 19.30 -15.03 -1.08
CA SER A 71 19.55 -13.74 -1.75
C SER A 71 20.97 -13.59 -2.29
N GLN A 72 21.94 -14.32 -1.72
CA GLN A 72 23.33 -14.33 -2.21
C GLN A 72 23.48 -15.09 -3.54
N PHE A 73 22.59 -16.06 -3.81
CA PHE A 73 22.70 -16.95 -4.97
C PHE A 73 21.72 -16.60 -6.09
N ILE A 74 20.58 -15.98 -5.76
CA ILE A 74 19.50 -15.67 -6.72
C ILE A 74 18.97 -14.26 -6.45
N LYS A 75 18.70 -13.49 -7.52
CA LYS A 75 17.97 -12.21 -7.42
C LYS A 75 16.51 -12.48 -7.05
N LEU A 76 16.22 -12.49 -5.76
CA LEU A 76 14.85 -12.64 -5.26
C LEU A 76 14.12 -11.29 -5.29
N PRO A 77 12.82 -11.27 -5.68
CA PRO A 77 12.00 -10.07 -5.56
C PRO A 77 11.72 -9.69 -4.10
N LEU A 78 11.97 -10.60 -3.15
CA LEU A 78 11.75 -10.36 -1.72
C LEU A 78 13.07 -9.96 -1.05
N THR A 79 13.13 -8.75 -0.52
CA THR A 79 14.28 -8.20 0.20
C THR A 79 13.97 -8.02 1.69
N LYS A 80 14.99 -7.78 2.52
CA LYS A 80 14.80 -7.50 3.96
C LYS A 80 13.80 -6.36 4.21
N ASN A 81 13.95 -5.24 3.49
CA ASN A 81 13.07 -4.08 3.61
C ASN A 81 11.62 -4.40 3.16
N ARG A 82 11.45 -5.26 2.14
CA ARG A 82 10.12 -5.70 1.73
C ARG A 82 9.47 -6.60 2.78
N ILE A 83 10.24 -7.46 3.45
CA ILE A 83 9.74 -8.23 4.61
C ILE A 83 9.32 -7.28 5.72
N ASP A 84 10.14 -6.28 6.06
CA ASP A 84 9.83 -5.28 7.10
C ASP A 84 8.51 -4.57 6.80
N ALA A 85 8.29 -4.16 5.55
CA ALA A 85 7.02 -3.58 5.10
C ALA A 85 5.85 -4.58 5.21
N LEU A 86 6.05 -5.85 4.82
CA LEU A 86 5.02 -6.89 4.84
C LEU A 86 4.65 -7.39 6.24
N VAL A 87 5.45 -7.12 7.26
CA VAL A 87 5.11 -7.43 8.67
C VAL A 87 4.59 -6.21 9.44
N SER A 88 4.74 -5.01 8.88
CA SER A 88 4.26 -3.77 9.48
C SER A 88 2.75 -3.79 9.68
N LYS A 89 2.32 -3.38 10.87
CA LYS A 89 0.91 -3.14 11.21
C LYS A 89 0.66 -1.67 11.55
N THR A 90 1.61 -0.81 11.21
CA THR A 90 1.52 0.62 11.47
C THR A 90 0.41 1.22 10.63
N THR A 91 -0.41 2.07 11.26
CA THR A 91 -1.46 2.84 10.63
C THR A 91 -1.13 4.32 10.76
N TYR A 92 -1.41 5.13 9.73
CA TYR A 92 -1.22 6.57 9.79
C TYR A 92 -2.58 7.28 9.75
N SER A 93 -2.89 8.02 10.81
CA SER A 93 -4.18 8.72 10.88
C SER A 93 -4.25 9.87 9.87
N SER A 94 -5.14 9.74 8.90
CA SER A 94 -5.53 10.82 7.96
C SER A 94 -6.63 11.73 8.51
N ARG A 95 -6.99 11.59 9.79
CA ARG A 95 -8.10 12.34 10.42
C ARG A 95 -7.89 13.85 10.37
N LYS A 96 -6.65 14.31 10.61
CA LYS A 96 -6.35 15.74 10.64
C LYS A 96 -6.64 16.41 9.30
N ILE A 97 -6.25 15.80 8.18
CA ILE A 97 -6.47 16.39 6.85
C ILE A 97 -7.94 16.28 6.42
N GLN A 98 -8.63 15.21 6.84
CA GLN A 98 -10.07 15.06 6.65
C GLN A 98 -10.85 16.17 7.35
N GLU A 99 -10.54 16.45 8.62
CA GLU A 99 -11.25 17.48 9.40
C GLU A 99 -10.86 18.91 8.96
N PHE A 100 -9.57 19.17 8.72
CA PHE A 100 -9.10 20.53 8.41
C PHE A 100 -9.33 20.94 6.97
N LEU A 101 -9.15 20.03 6.00
CA LEU A 101 -9.18 20.35 4.56
C LEU A 101 -10.31 19.63 3.81
N ALA A 102 -11.18 18.90 4.52
CA ALA A 102 -12.22 18.08 3.91
C ALA A 102 -11.65 17.18 2.80
N PHE A 103 -10.46 16.61 3.05
CA PHE A 103 -9.80 15.71 2.11
C PHE A 103 -10.15 14.26 2.44
N ILE A 104 -10.64 13.53 1.44
CA ILE A 104 -10.94 12.10 1.53
C ILE A 104 -10.32 11.47 0.29
N PRO A 105 -9.48 10.42 0.43
CA PRO A 105 -8.96 9.70 -0.73
C PRO A 105 -10.10 9.18 -1.59
N SER A 106 -10.02 9.42 -2.89
CA SER A 106 -11.03 9.03 -3.86
C SER A 106 -10.81 7.62 -4.40
N VAL A 107 -9.55 7.14 -4.40
CA VAL A 107 -9.18 5.87 -5.01
C VAL A 107 -8.95 4.78 -3.96
N SER A 108 -9.66 3.66 -4.11
CA SER A 108 -9.42 2.44 -3.33
C SER A 108 -8.12 1.76 -3.77
N ILE A 109 -7.20 1.52 -2.83
CA ILE A 109 -5.91 0.90 -3.11
C ILE A 109 -6.06 -0.53 -3.62
N ALA A 110 -7.01 -1.30 -3.09
CA ALA A 110 -7.22 -2.68 -3.52
C ALA A 110 -7.78 -2.75 -4.96
N GLU A 111 -8.68 -1.83 -5.32
CA GLU A 111 -9.25 -1.75 -6.67
C GLU A 111 -8.19 -1.26 -7.66
N PHE A 112 -7.44 -0.22 -7.30
CA PHE A 112 -6.35 0.30 -8.14
C PHE A 112 -5.25 -0.73 -8.37
N ALA A 113 -4.94 -1.59 -7.38
CA ALA A 113 -3.97 -2.66 -7.57
C ALA A 113 -4.38 -3.65 -8.67
N VAL A 114 -5.68 -3.90 -8.83
CA VAL A 114 -6.21 -4.72 -9.93
C VAL A 114 -6.00 -4.01 -11.26
N GLU A 115 -6.33 -2.73 -11.35
CA GLU A 115 -6.09 -1.93 -12.56
C GLU A 115 -4.62 -1.90 -12.95
N TYR A 116 -3.74 -1.61 -11.99
CA TYR A 116 -2.30 -1.59 -12.18
C TYR A 116 -1.72 -2.96 -12.58
N SER A 117 -2.32 -4.08 -12.13
CA SER A 117 -1.88 -5.41 -12.59
C SER A 117 -2.12 -5.63 -14.09
N LYS A 118 -3.22 -5.07 -14.65
CA LYS A 118 -3.54 -5.21 -16.07
C LYS A 118 -2.51 -4.53 -16.97
N THR A 119 -1.97 -3.39 -16.52
CA THR A 119 -0.97 -2.65 -17.31
C THR A 119 0.34 -3.43 -17.38
N ILE A 120 0.74 -4.10 -16.29
CA ILE A 120 1.91 -4.97 -16.27
C ILE A 120 1.75 -6.17 -17.20
N ASP A 121 0.55 -6.77 -17.26
CA ASP A 121 0.28 -7.90 -18.15
C ASP A 121 0.23 -7.49 -19.63
N ALA A 122 -0.14 -6.23 -19.93
CA ALA A 122 -0.12 -5.68 -21.29
C ALA A 122 1.29 -5.32 -21.79
N GLU A 123 2.27 -5.17 -20.89
CA GLU A 123 3.66 -4.87 -21.22
C GLU A 123 4.54 -6.13 -21.41
N LYS A 124 3.99 -7.32 -21.18
CA LYS A 124 4.65 -8.62 -21.41
C LYS A 124 4.32 -9.22 -22.78
#